data_AF-A0A022KWU9-F1
#
_entry.id   AF-A0A022KWU9-F1
#
_cell.length_a   1.000
_cell.length_b   1.000
_cell.length_c   1.000
_cell.angle_alpha   90.00
_cell.angle_beta   90.00
_cell.angle_gamma   90.00
#
_symmetry.space_group_name_H-M   'P 1'
#
loop_
_entity.id
_entity.type
_entity.pdbx_description
1 polymer ?
#
loop_
_entity_poly.entity_id
_entity_poly.type
_entity_poly.pdbx_seq_one_letter_code
_entity_poly.pdbx_strand_id
1 'polypeptide(L)'
;MNQNIYSPMSNDPHGVLFDRNAVSAAELAQIGELFGAMGALRAVERRIGDASQEYMKLNATAMRAIHALIVAENEGSLITPTGLAEHLGISTAAVAKMVAKLETDGHVVRHRHPSDRRAQTLTATTATRTAAMDTMGRTQSSRMRAALDLTADERDVVIRFLRRTAEDLAASLDDES
;
A
#
# COMPACT_ATOMS: atom_id res chain seq x y z
N MET A 1 9.00 -13.92 16.53
CA MET A 1 7.74 -13.16 16.53
C MET A 1 6.78 -13.93 17.42
N ASN A 2 6.28 -13.37 18.52
CA ASN A 2 5.37 -14.11 19.41
C ASN A 2 4.05 -14.38 18.68
N GLN A 3 3.80 -15.62 18.27
CA GLN A 3 2.51 -16.07 17.69
C GLN A 3 1.30 -15.69 18.57
N ASN A 4 1.54 -15.42 19.87
CA ASN A 4 0.53 -15.16 20.87
C ASN A 4 -0.29 -13.85 20.68
N ILE A 5 0.22 -12.83 19.97
CA ILE A 5 -0.48 -11.53 19.78
C ILE A 5 -1.59 -11.62 18.71
N TYR A 6 -1.49 -12.56 17.78
CA TYR A 6 -2.46 -12.71 16.68
C TYR A 6 -3.48 -13.82 16.92
N SER A 7 -3.38 -14.52 18.05
CA SER A 7 -4.36 -15.53 18.44
C SER A 7 -5.71 -14.85 18.73
N PRO A 8 -6.83 -15.32 18.12
CA PRO A 8 -8.17 -14.86 18.46
C PRO A 8 -8.48 -14.96 19.96
N MET A 9 -7.93 -15.96 20.64
CA MET A 9 -8.10 -16.16 22.09
C MET A 9 -7.41 -15.08 22.92
N SER A 10 -6.31 -14.50 22.41
CA SER A 10 -5.57 -13.43 23.08
C SER A 10 -6.17 -12.05 22.81
N ASN A 11 -6.76 -11.84 21.63
CA ASN A 11 -7.39 -10.58 21.23
C ASN A 11 -8.82 -10.41 21.74
N ASP A 12 -9.50 -11.52 22.04
CA ASP A 12 -10.80 -11.51 22.70
C ASP A 12 -10.81 -12.53 23.84
N PRO A 13 -10.16 -12.26 24.98
CA PRO A 13 -10.04 -13.22 26.08
C PRO A 13 -11.39 -13.56 26.73
N HIS A 14 -12.42 -12.72 26.54
CA HIS A 14 -13.74 -12.87 27.15
C HIS A 14 -14.82 -13.39 26.20
N GLY A 15 -14.55 -13.56 24.90
CA GLY A 15 -15.52 -14.09 23.93
C GLY A 15 -16.60 -13.07 23.57
N VAL A 16 -16.28 -11.78 23.62
CA VAL A 16 -17.19 -10.67 23.34
C VAL A 16 -17.35 -10.44 21.83
N LEU A 17 -16.36 -10.81 21.03
CA LEU A 17 -16.28 -10.53 19.60
C LEU A 17 -16.69 -11.72 18.72
N PHE A 18 -16.62 -12.96 19.21
CA PHE A 18 -17.07 -14.15 18.48
C PHE A 18 -17.57 -15.27 19.39
N ASP A 19 -18.59 -16.01 18.95
CA ASP A 19 -19.11 -17.17 19.69
C ASP A 19 -18.10 -18.33 19.65
N ARG A 20 -17.47 -18.57 20.79
CA ARG A 20 -16.44 -19.60 20.98
C ARG A 20 -16.99 -21.02 20.95
N ASN A 21 -18.30 -21.22 21.17
CA ASN A 21 -18.92 -22.54 21.16
C ASN A 21 -19.28 -23.00 19.74
N ALA A 22 -19.23 -22.09 18.77
CA ALA A 22 -19.52 -22.37 17.37
C ALA A 22 -18.29 -22.78 16.55
N VAL A 23 -17.07 -22.70 17.12
CA VAL A 23 -15.80 -22.91 16.41
C VAL A 23 -14.94 -23.91 17.16
N SER A 24 -14.46 -24.96 16.49
CA SER A 24 -13.59 -25.96 17.08
C SER A 24 -12.20 -25.40 17.42
N ALA A 25 -11.50 -26.03 18.37
CA ALA A 25 -10.14 -25.64 18.74
C ALA A 25 -9.15 -25.70 17.55
N ALA A 26 -9.37 -26.65 16.63
CA ALA A 26 -8.57 -26.78 15.41
C ALA A 26 -8.80 -25.60 14.44
N GLU A 27 -10.06 -25.19 14.28
CA GLU A 27 -10.41 -24.01 13.47
C GLU A 27 -9.84 -22.72 14.08
N LEU A 28 -9.94 -22.54 15.41
CA LEU A 28 -9.34 -21.39 16.09
C LEU A 28 -7.82 -21.33 15.93
N ALA A 29 -7.14 -22.48 15.97
CA ALA A 29 -5.70 -22.55 15.72
C ALA A 29 -5.35 -22.14 14.28
N GLN A 30 -6.09 -22.62 13.29
CA GLN A 30 -5.89 -22.24 11.89
C GLN A 30 -6.18 -20.74 11.64
N ILE A 31 -7.22 -20.19 12.26
CA ILE A 31 -7.52 -18.74 12.20
C ILE A 31 -6.37 -17.94 12.84
N GLY A 32 -5.82 -18.42 13.96
CA GLY A 32 -4.65 -17.82 14.59
C GLY A 32 -3.42 -17.82 13.69
N GLU A 33 -3.13 -18.92 13.00
CA GLU A 33 -2.05 -18.98 12.01
C GLU A 33 -2.30 -18.02 10.83
N LEU A 34 -3.54 -17.94 10.33
CA LEU A 34 -3.93 -17.00 9.27
C LEU A 34 -3.69 -15.54 9.68
N PHE A 35 -4.12 -15.15 10.88
CA PHE A 35 -3.91 -13.79 11.41
C PHE A 35 -2.44 -13.52 11.73
N GLY A 36 -1.72 -14.52 12.23
CA GLY A 36 -0.28 -14.48 12.45
C GLY A 36 0.50 -14.22 11.15
N ALA A 37 0.13 -14.92 10.07
CA ALA A 37 0.71 -14.72 8.75
C ALA A 37 0.45 -13.31 8.20
N MET A 38 -0.78 -12.79 8.35
CA MET A 38 -1.09 -11.39 7.99
C MET A 38 -0.27 -10.39 8.81
N GLY A 39 -0.14 -10.60 10.12
CA GLY A 39 0.67 -9.78 10.99
C GLY A 39 2.15 -9.75 10.58
N ALA A 40 2.69 -10.92 10.24
CA ALA A 40 4.05 -11.07 9.76
C ALA A 40 4.28 -10.36 8.41
N LEU A 41 3.36 -10.51 7.46
CA LEU A 41 3.41 -9.81 6.18
C LEU A 41 3.42 -8.29 6.39
N ARG A 42 2.47 -7.75 7.17
CA ARG A 42 2.39 -6.31 7.47
C ARG A 42 3.66 -5.78 8.12
N ALA A 43 4.32 -6.57 8.97
CA ALA A 43 5.59 -6.18 9.60
C ALA A 43 6.73 -6.09 8.58
N VAL A 44 6.80 -7.00 7.62
CA VAL A 44 7.77 -6.94 6.51
C VAL A 44 7.47 -5.75 5.60
N GLU A 45 6.20 -5.51 5.26
CA GLU A 45 5.78 -4.38 4.42
C GLU A 45 6.13 -3.03 5.05
N ARG A 46 5.92 -2.87 6.37
CA ARG A 46 6.36 -1.67 7.10
C ARG A 46 7.87 -1.48 7.00
N ARG A 47 8.67 -2.52 7.25
CA ARG A 47 10.13 -2.44 7.14
C ARG A 47 10.61 -2.09 5.73
N ILE A 48 9.95 -2.61 4.69
CA ILE A 48 10.24 -2.24 3.31
C ILE A 48 9.89 -0.76 3.07
N GLY A 49 8.76 -0.30 3.59
CA GLY A 49 8.34 1.10 3.55
C GLY A 49 9.35 2.02 4.22
N ASP A 50 9.73 1.70 5.46
CA ASP A 50 10.68 2.47 6.27
C ASP A 50 12.05 2.55 5.59
N ALA A 51 12.58 1.42 5.10
CA ALA A 51 13.84 1.39 4.38
C ALA A 51 13.81 2.20 3.07
N SER A 52 12.67 2.18 2.36
CA SER A 52 12.49 3.00 1.15
C SER A 52 12.48 4.49 1.47
N GLN A 53 11.81 4.87 2.57
CA GLN A 53 11.75 6.26 3.05
C GLN A 53 13.11 6.74 3.54
N GLU A 54 13.87 5.92 4.26
CA GLU A 54 15.20 6.25 4.73
C GLU A 54 16.19 6.40 3.56
N TYR A 55 16.15 5.47 2.60
CA TYR A 55 17.00 5.49 1.41
C TYR A 55 16.74 6.72 0.53
N MET A 56 15.47 7.09 0.31
CA MET A 56 15.12 8.24 -0.53
C MET A 56 14.96 9.55 0.26
N LYS A 57 14.99 9.52 1.59
CA LYS A 57 14.66 10.65 2.49
C LYS A 57 13.29 11.27 2.22
N LEU A 58 12.33 10.45 1.82
CA LEU A 58 10.97 10.86 1.46
C LEU A 58 9.95 10.36 2.47
N ASN A 59 8.91 11.16 2.73
CA ASN A 59 7.79 10.72 3.56
C ASN A 59 6.81 9.82 2.79
N ALA A 60 5.89 9.18 3.51
CA ALA A 60 4.91 8.25 2.94
C ALA A 60 4.07 8.86 1.80
N THR A 61 3.63 10.12 1.94
CA THR A 61 2.83 10.82 0.93
C THR A 61 3.64 11.08 -0.35
N ALA A 62 4.90 11.49 -0.21
CA ALA A 62 5.82 11.70 -1.32
C ALA A 62 6.12 10.38 -2.06
N MET A 63 6.25 9.27 -1.32
CA MET A 63 6.39 7.93 -1.90
C MET A 63 5.16 7.52 -2.72
N ARG A 64 3.95 7.76 -2.18
CA ARG A 64 2.69 7.54 -2.93
C ARG A 64 2.64 8.37 -4.20
N ALA A 65 3.09 9.63 -4.14
CA ALA A 65 3.16 10.50 -5.31
C ALA A 65 4.09 9.94 -6.39
N ILE A 66 5.33 9.56 -6.03
CA ILE A 66 6.29 8.96 -6.97
C ILE A 66 5.72 7.69 -7.60
N HIS A 67 5.10 6.83 -6.80
CA HIS A 67 4.48 5.60 -7.33
C HIS A 67 3.39 5.92 -8.36
N ALA A 68 2.51 6.87 -8.08
CA ALA A 68 1.47 7.30 -9.02
C ALA A 68 2.07 7.82 -10.33
N LEU A 69 3.14 8.62 -10.26
CA LEU A 69 3.84 9.13 -11.45
C LEU A 69 4.45 8.00 -12.29
N ILE A 70 5.08 7.01 -11.65
CA ILE A 70 5.67 5.85 -12.34
C ILE A 70 4.59 5.02 -13.03
N VAL A 71 3.48 4.74 -12.34
CA VAL A 71 2.35 3.98 -12.90
C VAL A 71 1.75 4.70 -14.11
N ALA A 72 1.46 5.99 -13.98
CA ALA A 72 0.89 6.78 -15.07
C ALA A 72 1.79 6.77 -16.31
N GLU A 73 3.10 6.95 -16.14
CA GLU A 73 4.04 6.94 -17.25
C GLU A 73 4.15 5.54 -17.91
N ASN A 74 4.04 4.45 -17.15
CA ASN A 74 3.97 3.09 -17.70
C ASN A 74 2.70 2.85 -18.52
N GLU A 75 1.60 3.50 -18.16
CA GLU A 75 0.31 3.44 -18.87
C GLU A 75 0.23 4.48 -20.02
N GLY A 76 1.27 5.27 -20.23
CA GLY A 76 1.28 6.34 -21.24
C GLY A 76 0.37 7.52 -20.90
N SER A 77 -0.04 7.67 -19.64
CA SER A 77 -0.85 8.78 -19.14
C SER A 77 0.01 9.86 -18.49
N LEU A 78 -0.54 11.08 -18.41
CA LEU A 78 0.12 12.24 -17.81
C LEU A 78 -0.63 12.67 -16.56
N ILE A 79 0.10 12.92 -15.47
CA ILE A 79 -0.48 13.43 -14.22
C ILE A 79 -0.23 14.92 -14.11
N THR A 80 -1.29 15.69 -13.86
CA THR A 80 -1.22 17.11 -13.47
C THR A 80 -1.15 17.26 -11.95
N PRO A 81 -0.68 18.40 -11.41
CA PRO A 81 -0.71 18.64 -9.97
C PRO A 81 -2.11 18.49 -9.34
N THR A 82 -3.16 18.89 -10.06
CA THR A 82 -4.55 18.72 -9.61
C THR A 82 -4.95 17.25 -9.57
N GLY A 83 -4.68 16.49 -10.62
CA GLY A 83 -4.97 15.05 -10.64
C GLY A 83 -4.18 14.28 -9.57
N LEU A 84 -2.96 14.73 -9.26
CA LEU A 84 -2.17 14.16 -8.16
C LEU A 84 -2.81 14.46 -6.79
N ALA A 85 -3.40 15.65 -6.61
CA ALA A 85 -4.10 16.01 -5.37
C ALA A 85 -5.33 15.13 -5.13
N GLU A 86 -6.13 14.93 -6.18
CA GLU A 86 -7.28 14.02 -6.17
C GLU A 86 -6.85 12.59 -5.84
N HIS A 87 -5.81 12.06 -6.52
CA HIS A 87 -5.31 10.71 -6.27
C HIS A 87 -4.80 10.50 -4.84
N LEU A 88 -4.15 11.52 -4.26
CA LEU A 88 -3.57 11.41 -2.92
C LEU A 88 -4.57 11.69 -1.79
N GLY A 89 -5.71 12.33 -2.10
CA GLY A 89 -6.69 12.76 -1.12
C GLY A 89 -6.21 13.93 -0.26
N ILE A 90 -5.39 14.83 -0.81
CA ILE A 90 -4.83 15.99 -0.09
C ILE A 90 -5.05 17.28 -0.87
N SER A 91 -4.93 18.43 -0.20
CA SER A 91 -5.17 19.73 -0.85
C SER A 91 -4.14 20.05 -1.95
N THR A 92 -4.56 20.81 -2.97
CA THR A 92 -3.67 21.29 -4.05
C THR A 92 -2.49 22.10 -3.51
N ALA A 93 -2.69 22.84 -2.41
CA ALA A 93 -1.60 23.55 -1.73
C ALA A 93 -0.58 22.60 -1.10
N ALA A 94 -1.03 21.50 -0.49
CA ALA A 94 -0.15 20.47 0.06
C ALA A 94 0.62 19.74 -1.06
N VAL A 95 -0.04 19.41 -2.17
CA VAL A 95 0.64 18.87 -3.36
C VAL A 95 1.67 19.84 -3.90
N ALA A 96 1.33 21.11 -4.09
CA ALA A 96 2.26 22.10 -4.63
C ALA A 96 3.55 22.21 -3.79
N LYS A 97 3.40 22.25 -2.45
CA LYS A 97 4.54 22.25 -1.52
C LYS A 97 5.38 20.98 -1.62
N MET A 98 4.73 19.82 -1.67
CA MET A 98 5.40 18.53 -1.79
C MET A 98 6.14 18.40 -3.13
N VAL A 99 5.51 18.76 -4.23
CA VAL A 99 6.10 18.71 -5.58
C VAL A 99 7.30 19.65 -5.67
N ALA A 100 7.20 20.88 -5.15
CA ALA A 100 8.34 21.80 -5.13
C ALA A 100 9.55 21.22 -4.37
N LYS A 101 9.30 20.53 -3.24
CA LYS A 101 10.36 19.82 -2.52
C LYS A 101 10.92 18.66 -3.34
N LEU A 102 10.07 17.83 -3.93
CA LEU A 102 10.50 16.71 -4.78
C LEU A 102 11.32 17.17 -6.00
N GLU A 103 10.99 18.32 -6.59
CA GLU A 103 11.79 18.92 -7.66
C GLU A 103 13.15 19.41 -7.16
N THR A 104 13.16 20.07 -5.99
CA THR A 104 14.40 20.57 -5.36
C THR A 104 15.34 19.42 -5.03
N ASP A 105 14.79 18.30 -4.57
CA ASP A 105 15.54 17.09 -4.21
C ASP A 105 15.87 16.21 -5.44
N GLY A 106 15.48 16.62 -6.66
CA GLY A 106 15.81 15.92 -7.92
C GLY A 106 14.96 14.69 -8.22
N HIS A 107 13.80 14.54 -7.56
CA HIS A 107 12.92 13.39 -7.71
C HIS A 107 11.87 13.50 -8.80
N VAL A 108 11.40 14.72 -9.05
CA VAL A 108 10.30 15.01 -9.99
C VAL A 108 10.72 16.13 -10.94
N VAL A 109 10.19 16.10 -12.16
CA VAL A 109 10.34 17.17 -13.15
C VAL A 109 8.96 17.59 -13.65
N ARG A 110 8.75 18.91 -13.73
CA ARG A 110 7.60 19.51 -14.42
C ARG A 110 7.86 19.69 -15.90
N HIS A 111 6.85 19.35 -16.69
CA HIS A 111 6.80 19.62 -18.13
C HIS A 111 5.58 20.48 -18.45
N ARG A 112 5.63 21.17 -19.60
CA ARG A 112 4.42 21.79 -20.17
C ARG A 112 3.53 20.70 -20.75
N HIS A 113 2.22 20.80 -20.52
CA HIS A 113 1.29 19.83 -21.11
C HIS A 113 1.31 19.95 -22.65
N PRO A 114 1.39 18.84 -23.39
CA PRO A 114 1.60 18.87 -24.85
C PRO A 114 0.44 19.51 -25.62
N SER A 115 -0.79 19.40 -25.12
CA SER A 115 -2.00 19.95 -25.76
C SER A 115 -2.62 21.13 -25.02
N ASP A 116 -2.25 21.40 -23.76
CA ASP A 116 -2.80 22.51 -22.96
C ASP A 116 -1.67 23.39 -22.43
N ARG A 117 -1.45 24.51 -23.08
CA ARG A 117 -0.35 25.43 -22.74
C ARG A 117 -0.47 26.04 -21.34
N ARG A 118 -1.66 25.98 -20.73
CA ARG A 118 -1.92 26.49 -19.37
C ARG A 118 -1.66 25.44 -18.30
N ALA A 119 -1.56 24.16 -18.67
CA ALA A 119 -1.36 23.05 -17.75
C ALA A 119 0.12 22.60 -17.70
N GLN A 120 0.49 22.04 -16.55
CA GLN A 120 1.77 21.37 -16.33
C GLN A 120 1.54 19.89 -16.01
N THR A 121 2.49 19.06 -16.39
CA THR A 121 2.51 17.63 -16.05
C THR A 121 3.75 17.30 -15.23
N LEU A 122 3.66 16.22 -14.46
CA LEU A 122 4.69 15.76 -13.56
C LEU A 122 5.22 14.41 -14.03
N THR A 123 6.52 14.21 -13.93
CA THR A 123 7.19 12.91 -14.18
C THR A 123 8.22 12.66 -13.10
N ALA A 124 8.43 11.40 -12.72
CA ALA A 124 9.55 11.03 -11.86
C ALA A 124 10.85 11.04 -12.68
N THR A 125 11.97 11.47 -12.08
CA THR A 125 13.27 11.38 -12.75
C THR A 125 13.67 9.92 -12.99
N THR A 126 14.48 9.66 -14.03
CA THR A 126 14.99 8.30 -14.32
C THR A 126 15.71 7.67 -13.12
N ALA A 127 16.50 8.46 -12.39
CA ALA A 127 17.18 8.01 -11.17
C ALA A 127 16.18 7.58 -10.09
N THR A 128 15.15 8.39 -9.85
CA THR A 128 14.09 8.11 -8.86
C THR A 128 13.27 6.90 -9.27
N ARG A 129 12.92 6.79 -10.56
CA ARG A 129 12.28 5.60 -11.11
C ARG A 129 13.12 4.35 -10.87
N THR A 130 14.42 4.40 -11.16
CA THR A 130 15.32 3.25 -10.99
C THR A 130 15.41 2.84 -9.51
N ALA A 131 15.62 3.80 -8.61
CA ALA A 131 15.64 3.56 -7.17
C ALA A 131 14.31 2.99 -6.64
N ALA A 132 13.19 3.55 -7.09
CA ALA A 132 11.87 3.07 -6.76
C ALA A 132 11.65 1.67 -7.33
N MET A 133 12.03 1.39 -8.58
CA MET A 133 11.90 0.07 -9.22
C MET A 133 12.81 -0.98 -8.61
N ASP A 134 14.02 -0.63 -8.16
CA ASP A 134 14.88 -1.59 -7.47
C ASP A 134 14.23 -2.05 -6.15
N THR A 135 13.63 -1.12 -5.42
CA THR A 135 13.03 -1.42 -4.12
C THR A 135 11.63 -2.04 -4.27
N MET A 136 10.79 -1.44 -5.11
CA MET A 136 9.43 -1.87 -5.39
C MET A 136 9.39 -3.09 -6.30
N GLY A 137 10.27 -3.19 -7.29
CA GLY A 137 10.33 -4.31 -8.23
C GLY A 137 10.79 -5.61 -7.57
N ARG A 138 11.77 -5.58 -6.65
CA ARG A 138 12.10 -6.76 -5.82
C ARG A 138 10.92 -7.21 -4.96
N THR A 139 10.20 -6.27 -4.37
CA THR A 139 9.01 -6.54 -3.56
C THR A 139 7.87 -7.11 -4.41
N GLN A 140 7.59 -6.48 -5.55
CA GLN A 140 6.55 -6.88 -6.49
C GLN A 140 6.84 -8.24 -7.11
N SER A 141 8.10 -8.52 -7.45
CA SER A 141 8.53 -9.84 -7.95
C SER A 141 8.35 -10.92 -6.88
N SER A 142 8.65 -10.60 -5.62
CA SER A 142 8.46 -11.52 -4.50
C SER A 142 6.98 -11.85 -4.28
N ARG A 143 6.10 -10.84 -4.33
CA ARG A 143 4.64 -11.03 -4.27
C ARG A 143 4.09 -11.79 -5.47
N MET A 144 4.56 -11.46 -6.67
CA MET A 144 4.16 -12.13 -7.91
C MET A 144 4.53 -13.61 -7.85
N ARG A 145 5.73 -13.95 -7.41
CA ARG A 145 6.16 -15.34 -7.25
C ARG A 145 5.25 -16.11 -6.29
N ALA A 146 4.96 -15.54 -5.12
CA ALA A 146 4.05 -16.15 -4.16
C ALA A 146 2.63 -16.36 -4.73
N ALA A 147 2.13 -15.44 -5.58
CA ALA A 147 0.84 -15.58 -6.24
C ALA A 147 0.83 -16.60 -7.38
N LEU A 148 1.97 -16.80 -8.05
CA LEU A 148 2.15 -17.81 -9.11
C LEU A 148 2.23 -19.23 -8.54
N ASP A 149 2.72 -19.39 -7.31
CA ASP A 149 2.78 -20.68 -6.61
C ASP A 149 1.38 -21.22 -6.23
N LEU A 150 0.35 -20.34 -6.23
CA LEU A 150 -1.04 -20.71 -5.98
C LEU A 150 -1.74 -21.18 -7.26
N THR A 151 -2.70 -22.08 -7.12
CA THR A 151 -3.70 -22.40 -8.15
C THR A 151 -4.69 -21.24 -8.32
N ALA A 152 -5.54 -21.29 -9.36
CA ALA A 152 -6.58 -20.28 -9.57
C ALA A 152 -7.59 -20.26 -8.41
N ASP A 153 -8.04 -21.43 -7.95
CA ASP A 153 -9.01 -21.54 -6.86
C ASP A 153 -8.45 -21.02 -5.53
N GLU A 154 -7.18 -21.31 -5.24
CA GLU A 154 -6.51 -20.76 -4.06
C GLU A 154 -6.38 -19.24 -4.11
N ARG A 155 -6.04 -18.67 -5.29
CA ARG A 155 -6.04 -17.21 -5.47
C ARG A 155 -7.43 -16.63 -5.22
N ASP A 156 -8.49 -17.25 -5.69
CA ASP A 156 -9.86 -16.78 -5.47
C ASP A 156 -10.26 -16.79 -3.99
N VAL A 157 -9.85 -17.82 -3.24
CA VAL A 157 -10.04 -17.88 -1.79
C VAL A 157 -9.31 -16.73 -1.09
N VAL A 158 -8.03 -16.50 -1.42
CA VAL A 158 -7.23 -15.41 -0.83
C VAL A 158 -7.80 -14.04 -1.18
N ILE A 159 -8.18 -13.81 -2.44
CA ILE A 159 -8.78 -12.55 -2.90
C ILE A 159 -10.07 -12.26 -2.13
N ARG A 160 -10.96 -13.26 -2.01
CA ARG A 160 -12.24 -13.12 -1.30
C ARG A 160 -12.02 -12.76 0.17
N PHE A 161 -11.11 -13.46 0.84
CA PHE A 161 -10.77 -13.19 2.23
C PHE A 161 -10.23 -11.77 2.42
N LEU A 162 -9.22 -11.37 1.64
CA LEU A 162 -8.59 -10.04 1.76
C LEU A 162 -9.57 -8.90 1.48
N ARG A 163 -10.42 -9.03 0.45
CA ARG A 163 -11.43 -8.00 0.13
C ARG A 163 -12.44 -7.87 1.25
N ARG A 164 -12.99 -8.99 1.73
CA ARG A 164 -13.99 -8.96 2.81
C ARG A 164 -13.41 -8.37 4.10
N THR A 165 -12.19 -8.76 4.47
CA THR A 165 -11.51 -8.18 5.64
C THR A 165 -11.28 -6.67 5.47
N ALA A 166 -10.92 -6.19 4.28
CA ALA A 166 -10.75 -4.77 4.04
C ALA A 166 -12.06 -3.98 4.14
N GLU A 167 -13.15 -4.53 3.58
CA GLU A 167 -14.50 -3.95 3.67
C GLU A 167 -14.97 -3.86 5.13
N ASP A 168 -14.87 -4.96 5.89
CA ASP A 168 -15.30 -5.01 7.29
C ASP A 168 -14.47 -4.04 8.17
N LEU A 169 -13.15 -3.94 7.93
CA LEU A 169 -12.30 -2.98 8.65
C LEU A 169 -12.63 -1.53 8.29
N ALA A 170 -12.92 -1.24 7.02
CA ALA A 170 -13.31 0.11 6.62
C ALA A 170 -14.63 0.54 7.28
N ALA A 171 -15.63 -0.35 7.29
CA ALA A 171 -16.91 -0.11 7.95
C ALA A 171 -16.75 0.18 9.46
N SER A 172 -15.81 -0.50 10.13
CA SER A 172 -15.55 -0.24 11.56
C SER A 172 -15.02 1.16 11.88
N LEU A 173 -14.46 1.87 10.90
CA LEU A 173 -14.00 3.26 11.08
C LEU A 173 -15.13 4.28 10.94
N ASP A 174 -16.19 3.92 10.20
CA ASP A 174 -17.34 4.79 9.95
C ASP A 174 -18.37 4.73 11.09
N ASP A 175 -18.46 3.62 11.83
CA ASP A 175 -19.35 3.44 12.99
C ASP A 175 -18.93 4.24 14.24
N GLU A 176 -17.71 4.77 14.29
CA GLU A 176 -17.20 5.63 15.38
C GLU A 176 -17.40 7.14 15.14
N SER A 177 -18.08 7.54 14.05
CA SER A 177 -18.35 8.93 13.65
C SER A 177 -19.79 9.39 13.92
#